data_AF-A0A7R7JC58-F1
#
_entry.id   AF-A0A7R7JC58-F1
#
_cell.length_a   1.000
_cell.length_b   1.000
_cell.length_c   1.000
_cell.angle_alpha   90.00
_cell.angle_beta   90.00
_cell.angle_gamma   90.00
#
_symmetry.space_group_name_H-M   'P 1'
#
loop_
_entity.id
_entity.type
_entity.pdbx_description
1 polymer ?
#
loop_
_entity_poly.entity_id
_entity_poly.type
_entity_poly.pdbx_seq_one_letter_code
_entity_poly.pdbx_strand_id
1 'polypeptide(L)'
;MPGFGRVMSLWEPEMSEHDEAEMPEPEDRSVEIEHKLVELLARREHSRLELRRKLEQRGYGFDEIEPVLADLAARGLQSEARFAEHYARGREQRGYGPVRIRQELRERGIDDGLIATALEALEVDWFAAARAARHKRFGAAAPADFREQARQLRFLNNRGFDAEQCRVALENDPADR
;
A
#
# COMPACT_ATOMS: atom_id res chain seq x y z
N MET A 1 -5.05 72.87 -49.21
CA MET A 1 -5.93 73.12 -48.04
C MET A 1 -7.32 72.58 -48.36
N PRO A 2 -8.09 72.06 -47.38
CA PRO A 2 -7.87 70.95 -46.44
C PRO A 2 -8.37 69.60 -47.06
N GLY A 3 -8.61 68.46 -46.37
CA GLY A 3 -8.23 67.99 -45.02
C GLY A 3 -9.34 67.19 -44.30
N PHE A 4 -8.99 66.01 -43.71
CA PHE A 4 -9.84 65.06 -42.94
C PHE A 4 -10.90 64.28 -43.75
N GLY A 5 -11.27 63.02 -43.47
CA GLY A 5 -11.23 62.10 -42.32
C GLY A 5 -12.34 61.05 -42.59
N ARG A 6 -12.60 59.95 -41.88
CA ARG A 6 -12.13 59.34 -40.62
C ARG A 6 -12.38 57.82 -40.77
N VAL A 7 -11.47 56.95 -40.32
CA VAL A 7 -11.67 55.49 -40.35
C VAL A 7 -12.72 55.09 -39.30
N MET A 8 -13.71 54.27 -39.68
CA MET A 8 -14.57 53.57 -38.73
C MET A 8 -13.91 52.24 -38.34
N SER A 9 -13.43 52.16 -37.11
CA SER A 9 -13.27 50.88 -36.41
C SER A 9 -14.63 50.47 -35.83
N LEU A 10 -14.94 49.17 -35.86
CA LEU A 10 -15.51 48.45 -34.69
C LEU A 10 -15.57 46.93 -34.94
N TRP A 11 -15.14 46.15 -33.94
CA TRP A 11 -15.26 44.69 -33.78
C TRP A 11 -14.43 43.76 -34.69
N GLU A 12 -13.16 43.59 -34.30
CA GLU A 12 -12.60 42.24 -34.15
C GLU A 12 -12.60 41.93 -32.64
N PRO A 13 -13.05 40.75 -32.17
CA PRO A 13 -12.98 40.41 -30.76
C PRO A 13 -11.52 40.09 -30.39
N GLU A 14 -10.96 40.82 -29.43
CA GLU A 14 -9.69 40.47 -28.81
C GLU A 14 -9.81 39.06 -28.21
N MET A 15 -9.15 38.08 -28.83
CA MET A 15 -8.89 36.82 -28.13
C MET A 15 -7.91 37.14 -27.01
N SER A 16 -8.37 36.97 -25.77
CA SER A 16 -7.52 37.06 -24.59
C SER A 16 -6.40 36.02 -24.69
N GLU A 17 -5.18 36.45 -24.98
CA GLU A 17 -3.97 35.61 -24.91
C GLU A 17 -3.64 35.19 -23.46
N HIS A 18 -4.31 35.78 -22.46
CA HIS A 18 -4.20 35.41 -21.05
C HIS A 18 -5.05 34.19 -20.69
N ASP A 19 -4.64 33.03 -21.18
CA ASP A 19 -4.85 31.72 -20.53
C ASP A 19 -3.80 30.68 -21.01
N GLU A 20 -2.59 31.12 -21.39
CA GLU A 20 -1.41 30.26 -21.27
C GLU A 20 -1.16 30.01 -19.79
N ALA A 21 -1.70 28.90 -19.28
CA ALA A 21 -1.45 28.43 -17.93
C ALA A 21 0.05 28.12 -17.79
N GLU A 22 0.78 29.04 -17.15
CA GLU A 22 2.20 28.94 -16.84
C GLU A 22 2.48 27.61 -16.13
N MET A 23 2.98 26.63 -16.88
CA MET A 23 3.29 25.32 -16.31
C MET A 23 4.53 25.48 -15.43
N PRO A 24 4.48 25.08 -14.15
CA PRO A 24 5.62 25.21 -13.25
C PRO A 24 6.82 24.45 -13.81
N GLU A 25 8.00 25.05 -13.66
CA GLU A 25 9.26 24.47 -14.16
C GLU A 25 9.47 23.05 -13.58
N PRO A 26 10.08 22.12 -14.34
CA PRO A 26 10.22 20.74 -13.92
C PRO A 26 11.07 20.57 -12.65
N GLU A 27 11.97 21.53 -12.37
CA GLU A 27 12.73 21.57 -11.11
C GLU A 27 11.80 21.84 -9.91
N ASP A 28 10.92 22.84 -9.97
CA ASP A 28 9.95 23.14 -8.90
C ASP A 28 9.03 21.95 -8.62
N ARG A 29 8.54 21.30 -9.69
CA ARG A 29 7.72 20.09 -9.61
C ARG A 29 8.45 18.94 -8.92
N SER A 30 9.74 18.74 -9.20
CA SER A 30 10.54 17.70 -8.54
C SER A 30 10.69 17.95 -7.03
N VAL A 31 10.82 19.22 -6.61
CA VAL A 31 10.93 19.62 -5.20
C VAL A 31 9.61 19.41 -4.45
N GLU A 32 8.46 19.73 -5.06
CA GLU A 32 7.14 19.41 -4.50
C GLU A 32 6.96 17.90 -4.28
N ILE A 33 7.36 17.09 -5.28
CA ILE A 33 7.31 15.63 -5.23
C ILE A 33 8.18 15.12 -4.08
N GLU A 34 9.46 15.53 -3.99
CA GLU A 34 10.36 15.09 -2.90
C GLU A 34 9.78 15.46 -1.53
N HIS A 35 9.39 16.72 -1.34
CA HIS A 35 8.83 17.18 -0.08
C HIS A 35 7.61 16.36 0.35
N LYS A 36 6.72 16.03 -0.60
CA LYS A 36 5.54 15.19 -0.33
C LYS A 36 5.90 13.74 -0.01
N LEU A 37 6.91 13.17 -0.67
CA LEU A 37 7.39 11.81 -0.42
C LEU A 37 8.08 11.70 0.94
N VAL A 38 8.92 12.67 1.31
CA VAL A 38 9.56 12.75 2.62
C VAL A 38 8.53 12.90 3.74
N GLU A 39 7.50 13.75 3.56
CA GLU A 39 6.39 13.89 4.53
C GLU A 39 5.57 12.59 4.72
N LEU A 40 5.54 11.72 3.71
CA LEU A 40 4.91 10.39 3.80
C LEU A 40 5.83 9.39 4.53
N LEU A 41 7.09 9.28 4.09
CA LEU A 41 8.09 8.37 4.63
C LEU A 41 8.42 8.66 6.10
N ALA A 42 8.42 9.93 6.51
CA ALA A 42 8.62 10.34 7.90
C ALA A 42 7.54 9.83 8.87
N ARG A 43 6.36 9.41 8.38
CA ARG A 43 5.29 8.85 9.21
C ARG A 43 5.33 7.33 9.33
N ARG A 44 5.72 6.64 8.25
CA ARG A 44 5.90 5.18 8.19
C ARG A 44 6.59 4.77 6.90
N GLU A 45 7.12 3.54 6.89
CA GLU A 45 7.52 2.87 5.66
C GLU A 45 6.37 2.80 4.64
N HIS A 46 6.71 2.95 3.36
CA HIS A 46 5.80 2.85 2.22
C HIS A 46 6.45 2.07 1.06
N SER A 47 5.69 1.24 0.35
CA SER A 47 6.16 0.66 -0.92
C SER A 47 6.22 1.72 -2.00
N ARG A 48 7.04 1.49 -3.04
CA ARG A 48 7.15 2.39 -4.19
C ARG A 48 5.79 2.61 -4.85
N LEU A 49 4.99 1.55 -4.96
CA LEU A 49 3.62 1.59 -5.48
C LEU A 49 2.63 2.37 -4.59
N GLU A 50 2.74 2.29 -3.25
CA GLU A 50 1.91 3.12 -2.37
C GLU A 50 2.23 4.62 -2.52
N LEU A 51 3.50 4.96 -2.73
CA LEU A 51 3.94 6.35 -2.92
C LEU A 51 3.50 6.89 -4.29
N ARG A 52 3.80 6.17 -5.38
CA ARG A 52 3.42 6.59 -6.73
C ARG A 52 1.92 6.81 -6.86
N ARG A 53 1.08 5.85 -6.43
CA ARG A 53 -0.39 5.97 -6.49
C ARG A 53 -0.91 7.23 -5.78
N LYS A 54 -0.26 7.68 -4.70
CA LYS A 54 -0.65 8.90 -3.97
C LYS A 54 -0.27 10.20 -4.69
N LEU A 55 0.73 10.16 -5.57
CA LEU A 55 1.14 11.31 -6.38
C LEU A 55 0.42 11.34 -7.73
N GLU A 56 0.15 10.18 -8.34
CA GLU A 56 -0.77 10.06 -9.49
C GLU A 56 -2.15 10.65 -9.16
N GLN A 57 -2.68 10.35 -7.97
CA GLN A 57 -3.93 10.95 -7.43
C GLN A 57 -3.86 12.47 -7.19
N ARG A 58 -2.68 13.09 -7.30
CA ARG A 58 -2.45 14.54 -7.19
C ARG A 58 -2.13 15.19 -8.54
N GLY A 59 -2.12 14.43 -9.64
CA GLY A 59 -1.80 14.95 -10.97
C GLY A 59 -0.30 15.07 -11.27
N TYR A 60 0.55 14.28 -10.61
CA TYR A 60 1.94 14.07 -11.04
C TYR A 60 2.02 12.84 -11.96
N GLY A 61 2.77 12.95 -13.06
CA GLY A 61 3.01 11.90 -14.04
C GLY A 61 4.08 10.89 -13.59
N PHE A 62 4.09 9.72 -14.22
CA PHE A 62 5.08 8.66 -13.96
C PHE A 62 6.52 9.17 -14.12
N ASP A 63 6.78 9.91 -15.21
CA ASP A 63 8.12 10.43 -15.53
C ASP A 63 8.59 11.55 -14.58
N GLU A 64 7.67 12.22 -13.87
CA GLU A 64 8.01 13.15 -12.78
C GLU A 64 8.31 12.41 -11.46
N ILE A 65 7.53 11.37 -11.16
CA ILE A 65 7.55 10.66 -9.87
C ILE A 65 8.73 9.70 -9.74
N GLU A 66 8.97 8.88 -10.77
CA GLU A 66 9.89 7.74 -10.69
C GLU A 66 11.38 8.14 -10.52
N PRO A 67 11.89 9.23 -11.11
CA PRO A 67 13.24 9.72 -10.83
C PRO A 67 13.44 10.09 -9.35
N VAL A 68 12.49 10.82 -8.74
CA VAL A 68 12.57 11.21 -7.33
C VAL A 68 12.44 10.00 -6.42
N LEU A 69 11.58 9.02 -6.74
CA LEU A 69 11.52 7.75 -6.02
C LEU A 69 12.80 6.91 -6.17
N ALA A 70 13.54 7.02 -7.29
CA ALA A 70 14.82 6.34 -7.46
C ALA A 70 15.91 6.98 -6.59
N ASP A 71 15.99 8.32 -6.55
CA ASP A 71 16.93 9.04 -5.68
C ASP A 71 16.65 8.78 -4.18
N LEU A 72 15.38 8.87 -3.74
CA LEU A 72 15.01 8.56 -2.36
C LEU A 72 15.31 7.11 -1.97
N ALA A 73 15.25 6.15 -2.91
CA ALA A 73 15.67 4.77 -2.66
C ALA A 73 17.20 4.65 -2.58
N ALA A 74 17.95 5.34 -3.46
CA ALA A 74 19.41 5.38 -3.43
C ALA A 74 19.96 6.02 -2.15
N ARG A 75 19.27 7.05 -1.62
CA ARG A 75 19.53 7.67 -0.31
C ARG A 75 19.04 6.83 0.89
N GLY A 76 18.43 5.67 0.65
CA GLY A 76 17.90 4.76 1.68
C GLY A 76 16.65 5.26 2.41
N LEU A 77 16.06 6.39 2.00
CA LEU A 77 14.85 6.96 2.59
C LEU A 77 13.63 6.10 2.30
N GLN A 78 13.53 5.56 1.09
CA GLN A 78 12.54 4.53 0.71
C GLN A 78 13.21 3.14 0.73
N SER A 79 12.53 2.12 1.25
CA SER A 79 12.99 0.72 1.15
C SER A 79 11.82 -0.26 1.10
N GLU A 80 11.77 -1.07 0.05
CA GLU A 80 10.76 -2.11 -0.09
C GLU A 80 10.97 -3.29 0.88
N ALA A 81 12.21 -3.57 1.27
CA ALA A 81 12.53 -4.57 2.30
C ALA A 81 12.00 -4.17 3.68
N ARG A 82 12.35 -2.96 4.16
CA ARG A 82 11.85 -2.44 5.45
C ARG A 82 10.32 -2.33 5.46
N PHE A 83 9.74 -1.93 4.33
CA PHE A 83 8.29 -1.94 4.15
C PHE A 83 7.70 -3.34 4.30
N ALA A 84 8.25 -4.35 3.62
CA ALA A 84 7.75 -5.72 3.65
C ALA A 84 7.80 -6.30 5.08
N GLU A 85 8.93 -6.15 5.77
CA GLU A 85 9.12 -6.58 7.16
C GLU A 85 8.12 -5.90 8.11
N HIS A 86 8.04 -4.57 8.07
CA HIS A 86 7.15 -3.80 8.94
C HIS A 86 5.68 -4.15 8.69
N TYR A 87 5.29 -4.32 7.42
CA TYR A 87 3.94 -4.70 7.04
C TYR A 87 3.60 -6.13 7.48
N ALA A 88 4.49 -7.10 7.25
CA ALA A 88 4.32 -8.49 7.65
C ALA A 88 4.15 -8.62 9.17
N ARG A 89 5.05 -8.00 9.94
CA ARG A 89 4.97 -7.95 11.42
C ARG A 89 3.68 -7.27 11.90
N GLY A 90 3.30 -6.15 11.28
CA GLY A 90 2.04 -5.47 11.59
C GLY A 90 0.77 -6.25 11.22
N ARG A 91 0.87 -7.33 10.42
CA ARG A 91 -0.25 -8.22 10.08
C ARG A 91 -0.29 -9.46 10.94
N GLU A 92 0.86 -10.08 11.18
CA GLU A 92 1.06 -11.16 12.16
C GLU A 92 0.41 -10.79 13.50
N GLN A 93 0.79 -9.65 14.09
CA GLN A 93 0.27 -9.15 15.37
C GLN A 93 -1.26 -8.94 15.41
N ARG A 94 -1.92 -8.83 14.25
CA ARG A 94 -3.38 -8.68 14.09
C ARG A 94 -4.09 -10.02 13.84
N GLY A 95 -3.37 -11.14 13.90
CA GLY A 95 -3.86 -12.50 13.65
C GLY A 95 -4.18 -12.73 12.16
N TYR A 96 -3.26 -12.38 11.28
CA TYR A 96 -3.27 -12.77 9.87
C TYR A 96 -2.15 -13.78 9.60
N GLY A 97 -2.46 -14.81 8.83
CA GLY A 97 -1.54 -15.86 8.42
C GLY A 97 -0.74 -15.53 7.15
N PRO A 98 0.21 -16.40 6.79
CA PRO A 98 1.23 -16.10 5.78
C PRO A 98 0.66 -15.96 4.37
N VAL A 99 -0.45 -16.63 4.05
CA VAL A 99 -1.11 -16.55 2.74
C VAL A 99 -1.68 -15.15 2.51
N ARG A 100 -2.35 -14.57 3.51
CA ARG A 100 -2.93 -13.21 3.38
C ARG A 100 -1.83 -12.15 3.38
N ILE A 101 -0.79 -12.31 4.20
CA ILE A 101 0.37 -11.40 4.21
C ILE A 101 1.04 -11.37 2.84
N ARG A 102 1.34 -12.54 2.25
CA ARG A 102 1.90 -12.65 0.89
C ARG A 102 1.02 -11.98 -0.16
N GLN A 103 -0.29 -12.22 -0.13
CA GLN A 103 -1.23 -11.58 -1.05
C GLN A 103 -1.21 -10.06 -0.92
N GLU A 104 -1.30 -9.53 0.30
CA GLU A 104 -1.36 -8.09 0.55
C GLU A 104 -0.06 -7.36 0.19
N LEU A 105 1.09 -8.02 0.30
CA LEU A 105 2.38 -7.48 -0.14
C LEU A 105 2.50 -7.48 -1.68
N ARG A 106 2.03 -8.52 -2.38
CA ARG A 106 1.94 -8.54 -3.86
C ARG A 106 1.01 -7.44 -4.39
N GLU A 107 -0.14 -7.21 -3.75
CA GLU A 107 -1.06 -6.10 -4.05
C GLU A 107 -0.41 -4.70 -3.90
N ARG A 108 0.73 -4.64 -3.20
CA ARG A 108 1.55 -3.45 -2.92
C ARG A 108 2.82 -3.37 -3.77
N GLY A 109 2.99 -4.27 -4.74
CA GLY A 109 4.10 -4.28 -5.68
C GLY A 109 5.41 -4.87 -5.14
N ILE A 110 5.39 -5.51 -3.97
CA ILE A 110 6.59 -6.10 -3.38
C ILE A 110 6.92 -7.42 -4.09
N ASP A 111 8.20 -7.60 -4.43
CA ASP A 111 8.73 -8.81 -5.04
C ASP A 111 8.60 -10.05 -4.13
N ASP A 112 8.43 -11.22 -4.74
CA ASP A 112 8.24 -12.49 -4.03
C ASP A 112 9.44 -12.92 -3.19
N GLY A 113 10.66 -12.53 -3.58
CA GLY A 113 11.88 -12.74 -2.79
C GLY A 113 11.86 -11.92 -1.50
N LEU A 114 11.57 -10.62 -1.58
CA LEU A 114 11.40 -9.76 -0.40
C LEU A 114 10.25 -10.23 0.50
N ILE A 115 9.16 -10.76 -0.08
CA ILE A 115 8.07 -11.35 0.69
C ILE A 115 8.50 -12.63 1.41
N ALA A 116 9.31 -13.49 0.77
CA ALA A 116 9.85 -14.69 1.40
C ALA A 116 10.73 -14.31 2.59
N THR A 117 11.72 -13.42 2.40
CA THR A 117 12.60 -12.92 3.46
C THR A 117 11.80 -12.28 4.61
N ALA A 118 10.81 -11.43 4.30
CA ALA A 118 10.01 -10.77 5.32
C ALA A 118 9.11 -11.73 6.13
N LEU A 119 8.68 -12.86 5.54
CA LEU A 119 7.92 -13.91 6.24
C LEU A 119 8.82 -14.83 7.06
N GLU A 120 10.03 -15.13 6.58
CA GLU A 120 11.04 -15.92 7.28
C GLU A 120 11.55 -15.18 8.53
N ALA A 121 11.86 -13.88 8.39
CA ALA A 121 12.30 -12.98 9.47
C ALA A 121 11.23 -12.69 10.56
N LEU A 122 10.04 -13.30 10.47
CA LEU A 122 9.07 -13.30 11.57
C LEU A 122 9.33 -14.44 12.58
N GLU A 123 9.96 -15.54 12.16
CA GLU A 123 10.22 -16.73 12.99
C GLU A 123 8.96 -17.29 13.69
N VAL A 124 7.79 -17.17 13.04
CA VAL A 124 6.48 -17.53 13.61
C VAL A 124 6.13 -19.00 13.38
N ASP A 125 5.75 -19.70 14.46
CA ASP A 125 4.93 -20.91 14.35
C ASP A 125 3.52 -20.54 13.90
N TRP A 126 3.26 -20.69 12.60
CA TRP A 126 1.97 -20.38 12.00
C TRP A 126 0.84 -21.32 12.45
N PHE A 127 1.14 -22.53 12.97
CA PHE A 127 0.13 -23.40 13.58
C PHE A 127 -0.32 -22.86 14.94
N ALA A 128 0.64 -22.43 15.78
CA ALA A 128 0.32 -21.74 17.03
C ALA A 128 -0.41 -20.41 16.79
N ALA A 129 -0.01 -19.63 15.78
CA ALA A 129 -0.68 -18.40 15.40
C ALA A 129 -2.14 -18.64 14.93
N ALA A 130 -2.40 -19.71 14.17
CA ALA A 130 -3.74 -20.12 13.76
C ALA A 130 -4.62 -20.50 14.97
N ARG A 131 -4.09 -21.32 15.91
CA ARG A 131 -4.78 -21.65 17.18
C ARG A 131 -5.08 -20.40 18.00
N ALA A 132 -4.11 -19.52 18.21
CA ALA A 132 -4.28 -18.27 18.95
C ALA A 132 -5.34 -17.35 18.30
N ALA A 133 -5.34 -17.21 16.97
CA ALA A 133 -6.33 -16.43 16.23
C ALA A 133 -7.75 -17.00 16.37
N ARG A 134 -7.89 -18.34 16.34
CA ARG A 134 -9.15 -19.04 16.63
C ARG A 134 -9.60 -18.80 18.06
N HIS A 135 -8.75 -19.08 19.06
CA HIS A 135 -9.10 -19.05 20.47
C HIS A 135 -9.52 -17.65 20.91
N LYS A 136 -8.84 -16.61 20.41
CA LYS A 136 -9.22 -15.20 20.60
C LYS A 136 -10.62 -14.86 20.07
N ARG A 137 -11.14 -15.61 19.09
CA ARG A 137 -12.44 -15.33 18.45
C ARG A 137 -13.58 -16.24 18.92
N PHE A 138 -13.29 -17.49 19.29
CA PHE A 138 -14.28 -18.54 19.57
C PHE A 138 -14.11 -19.24 20.94
N GLY A 139 -13.04 -18.95 21.69
CA GLY A 139 -12.63 -19.72 22.86
C GLY A 139 -11.82 -20.97 22.49
N ALA A 140 -11.29 -21.65 23.51
CA ALA A 140 -10.49 -22.87 23.34
C ALA A 140 -11.35 -24.10 22.95
N ALA A 141 -12.55 -24.23 23.54
CA ALA A 141 -13.43 -25.37 23.34
C ALA A 141 -13.67 -25.72 21.86
N ALA A 142 -13.72 -27.03 21.55
CA ALA A 142 -13.93 -27.56 20.20
C ALA A 142 -15.17 -26.96 19.49
N PRO A 143 -15.23 -26.96 18.15
CA PRO A 143 -16.48 -26.74 17.44
C PRO A 143 -17.52 -27.79 17.86
N ALA A 144 -18.70 -27.34 18.30
CA ALA A 144 -19.76 -28.23 18.80
C ALA A 144 -20.44 -29.06 17.69
N ASP A 145 -20.45 -28.55 16.45
CA ASP A 145 -21.02 -29.22 15.29
C ASP A 145 -20.28 -28.83 13.99
N PHE A 146 -20.66 -29.47 12.87
CA PHE A 146 -20.11 -29.17 11.54
C PHE A 146 -20.37 -27.72 11.07
N ARG A 147 -21.41 -27.05 11.57
CA ARG A 147 -21.77 -25.68 11.18
C ARG A 147 -20.82 -24.68 11.84
N GLU A 148 -20.52 -24.85 13.12
CA GLU A 148 -19.49 -24.11 13.83
C GLU A 148 -18.09 -24.44 13.29
N GLN A 149 -17.79 -25.70 13.00
CA GLN A 149 -16.50 -26.07 12.38
C GLN A 149 -16.31 -25.32 11.04
N ALA A 150 -17.31 -25.34 10.15
CA ALA A 150 -17.26 -24.61 8.89
C ALA A 150 -17.19 -23.08 9.06
N ARG A 151 -17.80 -22.53 10.12
CA ARG A 151 -17.72 -21.10 10.47
C ARG A 151 -16.31 -20.71 10.94
N GLN A 152 -15.69 -21.53 11.78
CA GLN A 152 -14.33 -21.31 12.29
C GLN A 152 -13.29 -21.49 11.19
N LEU A 153 -13.44 -22.49 10.32
CA LEU A 153 -12.62 -22.69 9.12
C LEU A 153 -12.68 -21.47 8.17
N ARG A 154 -13.88 -20.96 7.85
CA ARG A 154 -14.02 -19.73 7.04
C ARG A 154 -13.34 -18.52 7.69
N PHE A 155 -13.37 -18.40 9.01
CA PHE A 155 -12.65 -17.32 9.72
C PHE A 155 -11.13 -17.44 9.51
N LEU A 156 -10.55 -18.63 9.71
CA LEU A 156 -9.10 -18.85 9.55
C LEU A 156 -8.63 -18.68 8.09
N ASN A 157 -9.40 -19.20 7.13
CA ASN A 157 -9.16 -18.97 5.70
C ASN A 157 -9.18 -17.46 5.36
N ASN A 158 -10.16 -16.72 5.88
CA ASN A 158 -10.22 -15.25 5.72
C ASN A 158 -9.10 -14.50 6.46
N ARG A 159 -8.39 -15.15 7.39
CA ARG A 159 -7.15 -14.63 7.99
C ARG A 159 -5.90 -15.03 7.20
N GLY A 160 -6.01 -15.95 6.24
CA GLY A 160 -4.90 -16.38 5.39
C GLY A 160 -3.96 -17.37 6.04
N PHE A 161 -4.47 -18.22 6.94
CA PHE A 161 -3.80 -19.47 7.27
C PHE A 161 -4.03 -20.48 6.13
N ASP A 162 -3.09 -21.40 5.91
CA ASP A 162 -3.26 -22.46 4.91
C ASP A 162 -4.19 -23.58 5.41
N ALA A 163 -4.51 -24.52 4.52
CA ALA A 163 -5.46 -25.60 4.82
C ALA A 163 -5.00 -26.52 5.98
N GLU A 164 -3.68 -26.70 6.17
CA GLU A 164 -3.16 -27.57 7.23
C GLU A 164 -3.16 -26.84 8.58
N GLN A 165 -2.69 -25.60 8.61
CA GLN A 165 -2.79 -24.71 9.77
C GLN A 165 -4.25 -24.56 10.23
N CYS A 166 -5.17 -24.36 9.29
CA CYS A 166 -6.61 -24.32 9.55
C CYS A 166 -7.17 -25.62 10.13
N ARG A 167 -6.73 -26.79 9.63
CA ARG A 167 -7.17 -28.10 10.14
C ARG A 167 -6.66 -28.33 11.56
N VAL A 168 -5.36 -28.19 11.78
CA VAL A 168 -4.71 -28.38 13.09
C VAL A 168 -5.26 -27.41 14.12
N ALA A 169 -5.62 -26.18 13.73
CA ALA A 169 -6.24 -25.22 14.66
C ALA A 169 -7.68 -25.58 15.09
N LEU A 170 -8.35 -26.50 14.41
CA LEU A 170 -9.70 -26.98 14.76
C LEU A 170 -9.68 -28.31 15.54
N GLU A 171 -8.52 -28.98 15.61
CA GLU A 171 -8.31 -30.17 16.42
C GLU A 171 -8.14 -29.78 17.89
N ASN A 172 -8.64 -30.61 18.81
CA ASN A 172 -8.46 -30.36 20.25
C ASN A 172 -7.03 -30.68 20.65
N ASP A 173 -6.27 -29.68 21.10
CA ASP A 173 -4.97 -29.92 21.71
C ASP A 173 -5.18 -30.66 23.05
N PRO A 174 -4.47 -31.78 23.34
CA PRO A 174 -4.51 -32.39 24.66
C PRO A 174 -4.04 -31.45 25.79
N ALA A 175 -3.34 -30.34 25.49
CA ALA A 175 -3.01 -29.29 26.46
C ALA A 175 -4.16 -28.30 26.77
N ASP A 176 -5.27 -28.32 26.02
CA ASP A 176 -6.48 -27.51 26.30
C ASP A 176 -7.48 -28.21 27.26
N ARG A 177 -7.04 -29.23 28.01
CA ARG A 177 -7.87 -30.03 28.95
C ARG A 177 -7.60 -29.71 30.42
#